data_AF-A0A7C3X8V0-F1
#
_entry.id   AF-A0A7C3X8V0-F1
#
_cell.length_a   1.000
_cell.length_b   1.000
_cell.length_c   1.000
_cell.angle_alpha   90.00
_cell.angle_beta   90.00
_cell.angle_gamma   90.00
#
_symmetry.space_group_name_H-M   'P 1'
#
loop_
_entity.id
_entity.type
_entity.pdbx_description
1 polymer ?
#
loop_
_entity_poly.entity_id
_entity_poly.type
_entity_poly.pdbx_seq_one_letter_code
_entity_poly.pdbx_strand_id
1 'polypeptide(L)'
;MAGLKPWHHVAVPREDLRTGVPLDAAEFAIHLDQVIDGRAPRDYVEPERFFARTYLTDAFRKMASETLRRLNGDLIGTSPGINLTTQFGGGKTHFLTLLYHLIRTGSEATAWPGVRELLGEAGLAQAPRARVAVFIGNRFDFVVGSGAEGEPRRRTPWGDLAWQLGGPDLFALVREHDE
;
A
#
# COMPACT_ATOMS: atom_id res chain seq x y z
N MET A 1 -25.19 37.02 -2.01
CA MET A 1 -24.31 35.83 -2.02
C MET A 1 -24.87 34.83 -1.04
N ALA A 2 -25.28 33.65 -1.50
CA ALA A 2 -25.69 32.59 -0.57
C ALA A 2 -24.47 32.15 0.24
N GLY A 3 -24.56 32.22 1.57
CA GLY A 3 -23.48 31.81 2.46
C GLY A 3 -23.19 30.32 2.32
N LEU A 4 -21.92 29.93 2.53
CA LEU A 4 -21.53 28.52 2.61
C LEU A 4 -22.36 27.83 3.70
N LYS A 5 -22.90 26.65 3.37
CA LYS A 5 -23.61 25.84 4.36
C LYS A 5 -22.64 25.43 5.46
N PRO A 6 -23.07 25.41 6.74
CA PRO A 6 -22.26 24.84 7.82
C PRO A 6 -21.82 23.41 7.49
N TRP A 7 -20.57 23.05 7.82
CA TRP A 7 -20.00 21.75 7.43
C TRP A 7 -20.85 20.56 7.90
N HIS A 8 -21.44 20.63 9.09
CA HIS A 8 -22.27 19.57 9.67
C HIS A 8 -23.60 19.36 8.93
N HIS A 9 -23.99 20.27 8.03
CA HIS A 9 -25.15 20.10 7.13
C HIS A 9 -24.77 19.43 5.81
N VAL A 10 -23.49 19.34 5.47
CA VAL A 10 -23.00 18.80 4.18
C VAL A 10 -22.06 17.61 4.35
N ALA A 11 -21.49 17.41 5.53
CA ALA A 11 -20.67 16.27 5.90
C ALA A 11 -21.37 15.51 7.03
N VAL A 12 -22.02 14.40 6.67
CA VAL A 12 -22.66 13.50 7.63
C VAL A 12 -21.59 12.53 8.16
N PRO A 13 -21.31 12.48 9.47
CA PRO A 13 -20.39 11.50 10.04
C PRO A 13 -20.85 10.06 9.75
N ARG A 14 -19.92 9.11 9.80
CA ARG A 14 -20.24 7.67 9.65
C ARG A 14 -21.30 7.24 10.66
N GLU A 15 -22.08 6.22 10.30
CA GLU A 15 -23.21 5.77 11.13
C GLU A 15 -22.76 5.24 12.49
N ASP A 16 -21.65 4.51 12.55
CA ASP A 16 -21.04 4.01 13.79
C ASP A 16 -20.71 5.14 14.79
N LEU A 17 -20.14 6.25 14.31
CA LEU A 17 -19.87 7.46 15.09
C LEU A 17 -21.16 8.11 15.61
N ARG A 18 -22.25 8.04 14.84
CA ARG A 18 -23.55 8.61 15.21
C ARG A 18 -24.29 7.75 16.23
N THR A 19 -24.15 6.42 16.15
CA THR A 19 -24.82 5.46 17.04
C THR A 19 -24.04 5.17 18.31
N GLY A 20 -22.85 5.76 18.51
CA GLY A 20 -22.04 5.61 19.71
C GLY A 20 -21.44 4.22 19.89
N VAL A 21 -21.20 3.50 18.78
CA VAL A 21 -20.52 2.19 18.83
C VAL A 21 -19.08 2.42 19.29
N PRO A 22 -18.56 1.67 20.28
CA PRO A 22 -17.16 1.78 20.69
C PRO A 22 -16.26 1.48 19.50
N LEU A 23 -15.44 2.46 19.11
CA LEU A 23 -14.44 2.28 18.06
C LEU A 23 -13.15 1.83 18.72
N ASP A 24 -12.61 0.70 18.24
CA ASP A 24 -11.26 0.32 18.61
C ASP A 24 -10.28 1.32 17.99
N ALA A 25 -9.40 1.90 18.82
CA ALA A 25 -8.38 2.82 18.35
C ALA A 25 -7.48 2.17 17.27
N ALA A 26 -7.33 0.84 17.32
CA ALA A 26 -6.61 0.06 16.32
C ALA A 26 -7.28 0.10 14.94
N GLU A 27 -8.59 0.37 14.82
CA GLU A 27 -9.25 0.56 13.53
C GLU A 27 -8.81 1.83 12.80
N PHE A 28 -8.18 2.78 13.49
CA PHE A 28 -7.62 3.99 12.88
C PHE A 28 -6.15 3.84 12.50
N ALA A 29 -5.50 2.76 12.93
CA ALA A 29 -4.12 2.45 12.61
C ALA A 29 -4.06 1.39 11.52
N ILE A 30 -3.42 1.73 10.40
CA ILE A 30 -3.24 0.77 9.32
C ILE A 30 -2.02 -0.11 9.58
N HIS A 31 -2.24 -1.43 9.50
CA HIS A 31 -1.24 -2.47 9.66
C HIS A 31 -1.05 -3.19 8.33
N LEU A 32 0.04 -2.88 7.61
CA LEU A 32 0.25 -3.40 6.26
C LEU A 32 0.34 -4.94 6.24
N ASP A 33 0.91 -5.56 7.26
CA ASP A 33 0.94 -7.01 7.43
C ASP A 33 -0.48 -7.62 7.49
N GLN A 34 -1.39 -6.98 8.22
CA GLN A 34 -2.78 -7.42 8.30
C GLN A 34 -3.54 -7.21 7.00
N VAL A 35 -3.23 -6.14 6.26
CA VAL A 35 -3.81 -5.89 4.92
C VAL A 35 -3.40 -6.98 3.95
N ILE A 36 -2.12 -7.36 3.94
CA ILE A 36 -1.58 -8.40 3.06
C ILE A 36 -2.18 -9.76 3.39
N ASP A 37 -2.32 -10.08 4.68
CA ASP A 37 -2.92 -11.34 5.14
C ASP A 37 -4.46 -11.37 5.02
N GLY A 38 -5.11 -10.26 4.63
CA GLY A 38 -6.57 -10.16 4.58
C GLY A 38 -7.25 -10.15 5.96
N ARG A 39 -6.50 -9.87 7.03
CA ARG A 39 -6.98 -9.83 8.43
C ARG A 39 -7.36 -8.43 8.90
N ALA A 40 -6.98 -7.39 8.16
CA ALA A 40 -7.35 -6.01 8.48
C ALA A 40 -8.86 -5.76 8.24
N PRO A 41 -9.43 -4.70 8.83
CA PRO A 41 -10.78 -4.25 8.49
C PRO A 41 -11.01 -4.13 6.97
N ARG A 42 -12.24 -4.39 6.52
CA ARG A 42 -12.61 -4.38 5.09
C ARG A 42 -12.24 -3.06 4.41
N ASP A 43 -12.31 -1.96 5.15
CA ASP A 43 -11.97 -0.62 4.64
C ASP A 43 -10.48 -0.45 4.28
N TYR A 44 -9.60 -1.32 4.79
CA TYR A 44 -8.19 -1.37 4.42
C TYR A 44 -7.86 -2.49 3.43
N VAL A 45 -8.55 -3.64 3.52
CA VAL A 45 -8.31 -4.79 2.64
C VAL A 45 -8.89 -4.57 1.25
N GLU A 46 -10.10 -4.00 1.15
CA GLU A 46 -10.77 -3.78 -0.13
C GLU A 46 -10.30 -2.47 -0.77
N PRO A 47 -9.65 -2.53 -1.96
CA PRO A 47 -9.07 -1.35 -2.57
C PRO A 47 -10.08 -0.22 -2.81
N GLU A 48 -11.27 -0.54 -3.35
CA GLU A 48 -12.30 0.46 -3.64
C GLU A 48 -12.70 1.24 -2.37
N ARG A 49 -12.93 0.54 -1.25
CA ARG A 49 -13.26 1.16 0.04
C ARG A 49 -12.10 2.00 0.56
N PHE A 50 -10.88 1.47 0.45
CA PHE A 50 -9.67 2.15 0.88
C PHE A 50 -9.51 3.49 0.14
N PHE A 51 -9.65 3.51 -1.19
CA PHE A 51 -9.56 4.73 -1.99
C PHE A 51 -10.72 5.68 -1.73
N ALA A 52 -11.94 5.17 -1.55
CA ALA A 52 -13.09 6.01 -1.20
C ALA A 52 -12.93 6.77 0.14
N ARG A 53 -12.05 6.28 1.02
CA ARG A 53 -11.76 6.88 2.34
C ARG A 53 -10.38 7.50 2.45
N THR A 54 -9.60 7.47 1.37
CA THR A 54 -8.24 8.01 1.36
C THR A 54 -8.24 9.35 0.65
N TYR A 55 -7.90 10.40 1.39
CA TYR A 55 -7.63 11.69 0.78
C TYR A 55 -6.23 11.71 0.16
N LEU A 56 -6.16 11.79 -1.17
CA LEU A 56 -4.90 11.89 -1.90
C LEU A 56 -4.33 13.31 -1.80
N THR A 57 -3.52 13.55 -0.76
CA THR A 57 -2.77 14.80 -0.59
C THR A 57 -1.79 15.03 -1.73
N ASP A 58 -1.40 16.28 -1.97
CA ASP A 58 -0.41 16.62 -3.02
C ASP A 58 0.90 15.84 -2.87
N ALA A 59 1.34 15.62 -1.62
CA ALA A 59 2.52 14.81 -1.33
C ALA A 59 2.32 13.34 -1.75
N PHE A 60 1.17 12.75 -1.42
CA PHE A 60 0.83 11.38 -1.84
C PHE A 60 0.77 11.27 -3.35
N ARG A 61 0.13 12.23 -4.03
CA ARG A 61 0.02 12.21 -5.48
C ARG A 61 1.37 12.32 -6.15
N LYS A 62 2.21 13.27 -5.73
CA LYS A 62 3.57 13.42 -6.26
C LYS A 62 4.40 12.14 -6.13
N MET A 63 4.46 11.56 -4.92
CA MET A 63 5.27 10.35 -4.68
C MET A 63 4.70 9.12 -5.38
N ALA A 64 3.38 8.96 -5.42
CA ALA A 64 2.73 7.86 -6.13
C ALA A 64 2.93 8.01 -7.65
N SER A 65 2.76 9.20 -8.21
CA SER A 65 3.03 9.49 -9.63
C SER A 65 4.47 9.17 -10.02
N GLU A 66 5.45 9.55 -9.20
CA GLU A 66 6.86 9.18 -9.41
C GLU A 66 7.06 7.66 -9.42
N THR A 67 6.44 6.96 -8.47
CA THR A 67 6.51 5.49 -8.37
C THR A 67 5.88 4.82 -9.60
N LEU A 68 4.70 5.25 -10.02
CA LEU A 68 4.00 4.68 -11.17
C LEU A 68 4.76 4.94 -12.48
N ARG A 69 5.31 6.15 -12.66
CA ARG A 69 6.17 6.47 -13.81
C ARG A 69 7.40 5.57 -13.85
N ARG A 70 8.08 5.40 -12.70
CA ARG A 70 9.25 4.51 -12.58
C ARG A 70 8.92 3.08 -12.98
N LEU A 71 7.81 2.54 -12.46
CA LEU A 71 7.35 1.19 -12.79
C LEU A 71 6.92 1.04 -14.25
N ASN A 72 6.47 2.13 -14.88
CA ASN A 72 6.15 2.18 -16.30
C ASN A 72 7.40 2.39 -17.20
N GLY A 73 8.61 2.30 -16.63
CA GLY A 73 9.87 2.36 -17.38
C GLY A 73 10.43 3.76 -17.59
N ASP A 74 9.82 4.80 -17.04
CA ASP A 74 10.42 6.13 -17.03
C ASP A 74 11.63 6.13 -16.08
N LEU A 75 12.80 6.52 -16.59
CA LEU A 75 14.03 6.56 -15.82
C LEU A 75 14.46 7.99 -15.48
N ILE A 76 13.82 9.00 -16.07
CA ILE A 76 14.25 10.40 -15.97
C ILE A 76 13.40 11.11 -14.91
N GLY A 77 14.08 11.59 -13.86
CA GLY A 77 13.42 12.31 -12.77
C GLY A 77 12.51 11.43 -11.90
N THR A 78 12.78 10.11 -11.88
CA THR A 78 12.07 9.14 -11.04
C THR A 78 13.09 8.29 -10.29
N SER A 79 12.98 8.22 -8.96
CA SER A 79 13.88 7.43 -8.12
C SER A 79 13.52 5.94 -8.11
N PRO A 80 14.50 5.02 -8.18
CA PRO A 80 14.28 3.59 -7.95
C PRO A 80 14.06 3.23 -6.47
N GLY A 81 14.36 4.15 -5.55
CA GLY A 81 14.20 3.95 -4.12
C GLY A 81 13.61 5.19 -3.45
N ILE A 82 12.56 4.99 -2.66
CA ILE A 82 11.87 6.07 -1.94
C ILE A 82 11.93 5.75 -0.45
N ASN A 83 12.50 6.67 0.33
CA ASN A 83 12.51 6.58 1.78
C ASN A 83 11.45 7.53 2.36
N LEU A 84 10.51 6.98 3.12
CA LEU A 84 9.43 7.75 3.74
C LEU A 84 9.84 8.22 5.13
N THR A 85 10.42 9.42 5.22
CA THR A 85 10.84 10.00 6.49
C THR A 85 9.75 10.93 7.04
N THR A 86 8.91 10.40 7.94
CA THR A 86 7.91 11.19 8.67
C THR A 86 7.85 10.76 10.14
N GLN A 87 7.29 11.61 11.00
CA GLN A 87 6.96 11.24 12.38
C GLN A 87 5.79 10.22 12.44
N PHE A 88 5.51 9.70 13.64
CA PHE A 88 4.30 8.91 13.90
C PHE A 88 3.05 9.66 13.44
N GLY A 89 2.10 8.94 12.84
CA GLY A 89 0.89 9.55 12.25
C GLY A 89 1.09 10.21 10.88
N GLY A 90 2.33 10.30 10.35
CA GLY A 90 2.60 10.92 9.04
C GLY A 90 2.20 10.10 7.80
N GLY A 91 1.39 9.05 7.95
CA GLY A 91 0.79 8.33 6.82
C GLY A 91 1.68 7.33 6.08
N LYS A 92 2.86 6.94 6.62
CA LYS A 92 3.79 6.01 5.94
C LYS A 92 3.15 4.68 5.56
N THR A 93 2.56 3.99 6.54
CA THR A 93 1.92 2.69 6.31
C THR A 93 0.68 2.82 5.41
N HIS A 94 -0.01 3.96 5.48
CA HIS A 94 -1.12 4.30 4.60
C HIS A 94 -0.67 4.45 3.15
N PHE A 95 0.45 5.16 2.93
CA PHE A 95 1.05 5.34 1.61
C PHE A 95 1.55 4.01 1.03
N LEU A 96 2.22 3.18 1.83
CA LEU A 96 2.64 1.85 1.39
C LEU A 96 1.44 0.96 1.02
N THR A 97 0.34 1.04 1.77
CA THR A 97 -0.90 0.31 1.44
C THR A 97 -1.55 0.82 0.17
N LEU A 98 -1.53 2.14 -0.05
CA LEU A 98 -1.99 2.76 -1.29
C LEU A 98 -1.21 2.21 -2.50
N LEU A 99 0.13 2.19 -2.42
CA LEU A 99 0.96 1.66 -3.50
C LEU A 99 0.72 0.16 -3.71
N TYR A 100 0.62 -0.60 -2.62
CA TYR A 100 0.31 -2.03 -2.67
C TYR A 100 -0.99 -2.31 -3.45
N HIS A 101 -2.06 -1.58 -3.14
CA HIS A 101 -3.33 -1.71 -3.86
C HIS A 101 -3.24 -1.29 -5.31
N LEU A 102 -2.66 -0.12 -5.62
CA LEU A 102 -2.50 0.37 -7.00
C LEU A 102 -1.74 -0.62 -7.88
N ILE A 103 -0.58 -1.08 -7.41
CA ILE A 103 0.34 -1.88 -8.22
C ILE A 103 -0.17 -3.31 -8.41
N ARG A 104 -0.83 -3.89 -7.40
CA ARG A 104 -1.39 -5.25 -7.53
C ARG A 104 -2.60 -5.33 -8.44
N THR A 105 -3.39 -4.26 -8.49
CA THR A 105 -4.66 -4.23 -9.24
C THR A 105 -4.51 -3.62 -10.63
N GLY A 106 -3.53 -2.72 -10.82
CA GLY A 106 -3.20 -2.17 -12.12
C GLY A 106 -4.36 -1.39 -12.72
N SER A 107 -4.79 -1.77 -13.93
CA SER A 107 -5.82 -1.05 -14.69
C SER A 107 -7.18 -0.95 -14.00
N GLU A 108 -7.53 -1.93 -13.17
CA GLU A 108 -8.76 -1.93 -12.35
C GLU A 108 -8.83 -0.73 -11.41
N ALA A 109 -7.68 -0.25 -10.93
CA ALA A 109 -7.63 0.88 -10.00
C ALA A 109 -8.19 2.19 -10.58
N THR A 110 -8.21 2.32 -11.91
CA THR A 110 -8.73 3.50 -12.63
C THR A 110 -10.21 3.79 -12.30
N ALA A 111 -10.95 2.79 -11.82
CA ALA A 111 -12.34 2.95 -11.41
C ALA A 111 -12.51 3.66 -10.06
N TRP A 112 -11.46 3.72 -9.23
CA TRP A 112 -11.58 4.16 -7.84
C TRP A 112 -11.35 5.67 -7.66
N PRO A 113 -11.94 6.27 -6.61
CA PRO A 113 -11.84 7.71 -6.37
C PRO A 113 -10.40 8.22 -6.31
N GLY A 114 -10.13 9.32 -7.03
CA GLY A 114 -8.83 10.00 -7.05
C GLY A 114 -7.75 9.34 -7.92
N VAL A 115 -7.95 8.10 -8.38
CA VAL A 115 -6.92 7.37 -9.14
C VAL A 115 -6.76 7.93 -10.55
N ARG A 116 -7.83 8.39 -11.20
CA ARG A 116 -7.72 8.99 -12.56
C ARG A 116 -6.94 10.28 -12.55
N GLU A 117 -7.18 11.13 -11.55
CA GLU A 117 -6.45 12.38 -11.35
C GLU A 117 -4.97 12.10 -11.09
N LEU A 118 -4.67 11.12 -10.23
CA LEU A 118 -3.31 10.64 -9.98
C LEU A 118 -2.63 10.15 -11.27
N LEU A 119 -3.31 9.33 -12.07
CA LEU A 119 -2.79 8.83 -13.35
C LEU A 119 -2.56 9.95 -14.36
N GLY A 120 -3.44 10.96 -14.39
CA GLY A 120 -3.27 12.16 -15.17
C GLY A 120 -2.01 12.94 -14.79
N GLU A 121 -1.73 13.10 -13.49
CA GLU A 121 -0.50 13.71 -12.98
C GLU A 121 0.75 12.89 -13.32
N ALA A 122 0.63 11.57 -13.37
CA ALA A 122 1.69 10.65 -13.79
C ALA A 122 1.89 10.60 -15.32
N GLY A 123 0.98 11.16 -16.11
CA GLY A 123 0.98 11.04 -17.58
C GLY A 123 0.69 9.61 -18.07
N LEU A 124 -0.05 8.82 -17.29
CA LEU A 124 -0.35 7.42 -17.57
C LEU A 124 -1.84 7.23 -17.86
N ALA A 125 -2.16 6.33 -18.80
CA ALA A 125 -3.54 5.95 -19.06
C ALA A 125 -4.10 4.95 -18.03
N GLN A 126 -3.23 4.11 -17.46
CA GLN A 126 -3.56 3.04 -16.52
C GLN A 126 -2.40 2.84 -15.54
N ALA A 127 -2.69 2.36 -14.33
CA ALA A 127 -1.63 2.02 -13.39
C ALA A 127 -0.89 0.75 -13.86
N PRO A 128 0.46 0.72 -13.81
CA PRO A 128 1.23 -0.47 -14.14
C PRO A 128 0.94 -1.58 -13.13
N ARG A 129 0.81 -2.81 -13.63
CA ARG A 129 0.71 -4.00 -12.78
C ARG A 129 2.09 -4.61 -12.59
N ALA A 130 2.47 -4.86 -11.33
CA ALA A 130 3.73 -5.51 -11.01
C ALA A 130 3.58 -6.49 -9.84
N ARG A 131 4.58 -7.37 -9.70
CA ARG A 131 4.72 -8.22 -8.50
C ARG A 131 5.19 -7.33 -7.35
N VAL A 132 4.50 -7.42 -6.22
CA VAL A 132 4.80 -6.62 -5.02
C VAL A 132 5.21 -7.57 -3.92
N ALA A 133 6.42 -7.40 -3.40
CA ALA A 133 6.88 -8.06 -2.18
C ALA A 133 6.93 -7.05 -1.05
N VAL A 134 6.62 -7.51 0.15
CA VAL A 134 6.58 -6.68 1.35
C VAL A 134 7.36 -7.36 2.46
N PHE A 135 8.28 -6.62 3.05
CA PHE A 135 9.04 -7.06 4.19
C PHE A 135 8.59 -6.32 5.44
N ILE A 136 8.19 -7.07 6.47
CA ILE A 136 7.72 -6.55 7.75
C ILE A 136 8.73 -6.94 8.82
N GLY A 137 9.62 -6.02 9.17
CA GLY A 137 10.79 -6.32 10.00
C GLY A 137 10.48 -6.86 11.39
N ASN A 138 9.34 -6.49 12.00
CA ASN A 138 8.92 -7.00 13.31
C ASN A 138 8.14 -8.32 13.24
N ARG A 139 7.87 -8.84 12.04
CA ARG A 139 7.25 -10.17 11.82
C ARG A 139 8.28 -11.22 11.42
N PHE A 140 9.40 -10.79 10.85
CA PHE A 140 10.45 -11.69 10.39
C PHE A 140 11.25 -12.24 11.57
N ASP A 141 11.29 -13.57 11.69
CA ASP A 141 12.15 -14.25 12.65
C ASP A 141 13.56 -14.39 12.06
N PHE A 142 14.53 -13.64 12.60
CA PHE A 142 15.91 -13.65 12.10
C PHE A 142 16.72 -14.88 12.54
N VAL A 143 16.19 -15.72 13.44
CA VAL A 143 16.84 -16.96 13.88
C VAL A 143 16.36 -18.14 13.03
N VAL A 144 15.05 -18.22 12.80
CA VAL A 144 14.42 -19.35 12.09
C VAL A 144 14.21 -19.06 10.60
N GLY A 145 14.02 -17.80 10.23
CA GLY A 145 13.60 -17.37 8.90
C GLY A 145 12.09 -17.49 8.67
N SER A 146 11.64 -17.12 7.46
CA SER A 146 10.25 -17.28 7.02
C SER A 146 10.06 -18.59 6.23
N GLY A 147 8.82 -19.08 6.13
CA GLY A 147 8.51 -20.30 5.40
C GLY A 147 7.25 -20.99 5.91
N ALA A 148 6.31 -21.29 5.01
CA ALA A 148 5.22 -22.21 5.32
C ALA A 148 5.73 -23.67 5.37
N GLU A 149 4.90 -24.58 5.85
CA GLU A 149 5.21 -26.00 5.81
C GLU A 149 5.40 -26.46 4.35
N GLY A 150 6.53 -27.14 4.07
CA GLY A 150 6.89 -27.56 2.72
C GLY A 150 7.65 -26.52 1.87
N GLU A 151 7.80 -25.28 2.36
CA GLU A 151 8.64 -24.27 1.71
C GLU A 151 10.08 -24.30 2.24
N PRO A 152 11.09 -23.91 1.43
CA PRO A 152 12.41 -23.63 1.95
C PRO A 152 12.33 -22.52 3.00
N ARG A 153 13.09 -22.69 4.09
CA ARG A 153 13.27 -21.64 5.10
C ARG A 153 14.09 -20.52 4.47
N ARG A 154 13.60 -19.30 4.56
CA ARG A 154 14.24 -18.10 4.01
C ARG A 154 14.82 -17.28 5.15
N ARG A 155 16.14 -17.30 5.32
CA ARG A 155 16.79 -16.77 6.55
C ARG A 155 17.12 -15.29 6.46
N THR A 156 17.10 -14.73 5.26
CA THR A 156 17.40 -13.31 5.03
C THR A 156 16.21 -12.57 4.44
N PRO A 157 16.13 -11.23 4.63
CA PRO A 157 15.15 -10.41 3.93
C PRO A 157 15.23 -10.57 2.41
N TRP A 158 16.41 -10.82 1.85
CA TRP A 158 16.61 -10.97 0.42
C TRP A 158 16.01 -12.28 -0.11
N GLY A 159 16.23 -13.39 0.59
CA GLY A 159 15.60 -14.66 0.26
C GLY A 159 14.08 -14.59 0.37
N ASP A 160 13.56 -13.93 1.40
CA ASP A 160 12.12 -13.74 1.57
C ASP A 160 11.51 -12.88 0.46
N LEU A 161 12.12 -11.74 0.13
CA LEU A 161 11.67 -10.88 -0.96
C LEU A 161 11.77 -11.58 -2.33
N ALA A 162 12.84 -12.34 -2.58
CA ALA A 162 13.01 -13.11 -3.82
C ALA A 162 11.90 -14.16 -3.98
N TRP A 163 11.57 -14.88 -2.92
CA TRP A 163 10.47 -15.84 -2.91
C TRP A 163 9.12 -15.17 -3.16
N GLN A 164 8.83 -14.06 -2.49
CA GLN A 164 7.59 -13.31 -2.72
C GLN A 164 7.47 -12.80 -4.17
N LEU A 165 8.58 -12.35 -4.76
CA LEU A 165 8.58 -11.81 -6.12
C LEU A 165 8.55 -12.90 -7.20
N GLY A 166 9.20 -14.04 -7.02
CA GLY A 166 9.37 -15.00 -8.12
C GLY A 166 9.39 -16.46 -7.70
N GLY A 167 8.97 -16.77 -6.47
CA GLY A 167 8.86 -18.13 -5.97
C GLY A 167 10.19 -18.88 -5.99
N PRO A 168 10.15 -20.21 -6.21
CA PRO A 168 11.34 -21.06 -6.23
C PRO A 168 12.42 -20.60 -7.22
N ASP A 169 12.02 -20.14 -8.41
CA ASP A 169 12.96 -19.79 -9.47
C ASP A 169 13.81 -18.57 -9.09
N LEU A 170 13.19 -17.52 -8.54
CA LEU A 170 13.92 -16.33 -8.13
C LEU A 170 14.67 -16.55 -6.81
N PHE A 171 14.13 -17.36 -5.90
CA PHE A 171 14.84 -17.75 -4.69
C PHE A 171 16.10 -18.55 -4.99
N ALA A 172 16.08 -19.44 -5.98
CA ALA A 172 17.25 -20.22 -6.37
C ALA A 172 18.45 -19.35 -6.78
N LEU A 173 18.20 -18.16 -7.35
CA LEU A 173 19.24 -17.20 -7.73
C LEU A 173 19.97 -16.57 -6.53
N VAL A 174 19.32 -16.53 -5.36
CA VAL A 174 19.87 -15.92 -4.13
C VAL A 174 20.09 -16.94 -3.02
N ARG A 175 19.83 -18.22 -3.26
CA ARG A 175 19.86 -19.29 -2.23
C ARG A 175 21.19 -19.34 -1.48
N GLU A 176 22.31 -19.24 -2.18
CA GLU A 176 23.64 -19.25 -1.55
C GLU A 176 23.85 -18.07 -0.59
N HIS A 177 23.20 -16.93 -0.83
CA HIS A 177 23.25 -15.78 0.07
C HIS A 177 22.25 -15.87 1.24
N ASP A 178 21.35 -16.86 1.21
CA ASP A 178 20.28 -17.05 2.18
C ASP A 178 20.55 -18.22 3.15
N GLU A 179 21.52 -19.08 2.85
CA GLU A 179 21.96 -20.20 3.71
C GLU A 179 22.83 -19.74 4.89
#